data_AF-A0A3N1QH73-F1
#
_entry.id   AF-A0A3N1QH73-F1
#
_cell.length_a   1.000
_cell.length_b   1.000
_cell.length_c   1.000
_cell.angle_alpha   90.00
_cell.angle_beta   90.00
_cell.angle_gamma   90.00
#
_symmetry.space_group_name_H-M   'P 1'
#
loop_
_entity.id
_entity.type
_entity.pdbx_description
1 polymer ?
#
loop_
_entity_poly.entity_id
_entity_poly.type
_entity_poly.pdbx_seq_one_letter_code
_entity_poly.pdbx_strand_id
1 'polypeptide(L)'
;MTPGFPAVGRTVPAAAVTVLIGVVGALASLVVIGVSGWLVVALLLTVGAAALPRTPFAAILSVMLGLALVIDGDLGYTPAFVVLLAAIHLLLVAGQLAAWLPLRARVQVAVLRPPLVRYVLVQVAAQVVAFVVLTFARPVPGSAPGAGALWLGLVGGVAAVLLAVAVLIPLLLRPTR
;
A
#
# COMPACT_ATOMS: atom_id res chain seq x y z
N MET A 1 46.28 0.94 17.70
CA MET A 1 45.24 1.30 16.71
C MET A 1 43.91 1.28 17.44
N THR A 2 43.36 2.44 17.76
CA THR A 2 41.99 2.53 18.28
C THR A 2 41.05 2.03 17.18
N PRO A 3 40.21 1.02 17.42
CA PRO A 3 39.23 0.61 16.42
C PRO A 3 38.33 1.82 16.15
N GLY A 4 38.46 2.40 14.96
CA GLY A 4 37.62 3.49 14.51
C GLY A 4 36.18 3.02 14.47
N PHE A 5 35.25 3.82 15.02
CA PHE A 5 33.83 3.54 14.90
C PHE A 5 33.48 3.31 13.41
N PRO A 6 32.67 2.29 13.08
CA PRO A 6 32.24 2.06 11.71
C PRO A 6 31.65 3.35 11.13
N ALA A 7 32.11 3.75 9.94
CA ALA A 7 31.58 4.93 9.26
C ALA A 7 30.12 4.68 8.86
N VAL A 8 29.20 5.01 9.77
CA VAL A 8 27.77 4.99 9.50
C VAL A 8 27.51 6.14 8.52
N GLY A 9 27.25 5.80 7.25
CA GLY A 9 27.01 6.79 6.18
C GLY A 9 25.78 7.67 6.44
N ARG A 10 25.19 8.25 5.39
CA ARG A 10 24.01 9.13 5.55
C ARG A 10 22.87 8.40 6.29
N THR A 11 22.33 9.03 7.34
CA THR A 11 21.21 8.52 8.14
C THR A 11 20.04 9.49 8.15
N VAL A 12 18.84 8.95 8.35
CA VAL A 12 17.59 9.69 8.56
C VAL A 12 16.96 9.27 9.90
N PRO A 13 16.24 10.15 10.58
CA PRO A 13 15.49 9.75 11.77
C PRO A 13 14.42 8.71 11.39
N ALA A 14 14.19 7.71 12.24
CA ALA A 14 13.12 6.73 12.03
C ALA A 14 11.74 7.39 11.90
N ALA A 15 11.54 8.53 12.57
CA ALA A 15 10.35 9.36 12.44
C ALA A 15 10.05 9.78 10.98
N ALA A 16 11.04 9.81 10.08
CA ALA A 16 10.80 10.08 8.66
C ALA A 16 9.89 9.02 8.01
N VAL A 17 9.95 7.76 8.46
CA VAL A 17 9.06 6.69 7.98
C VAL A 17 7.63 6.92 8.47
N THR A 18 7.46 7.36 9.72
CA THR A 18 6.16 7.76 10.27
C THR A 18 5.56 8.95 9.52
N VAL A 19 6.38 9.97 9.24
CA VAL A 19 5.97 11.14 8.43
C VAL A 19 5.56 10.70 7.02
N LEU A 20 6.28 9.76 6.41
CA LEU A 20 5.92 9.22 5.11
C LEU A 20 4.55 8.55 5.13
N ILE A 21 4.23 7.74 6.15
CA ILE A 21 2.90 7.13 6.31
C ILE A 21 1.82 8.22 6.37
N GLY A 22 2.05 9.25 7.19
CA GLY A 22 1.11 10.37 7.33
C GLY A 22 0.88 11.13 6.02
N VAL A 23 1.95 11.50 5.32
CA VAL A 23 1.88 12.23 4.04
C VAL A 23 1.19 11.38 2.97
N VAL A 24 1.57 10.12 2.82
CA VAL A 24 1.00 9.22 1.80
C VAL A 24 -0.47 8.97 2.07
N GLY A 25 -0.85 8.68 3.32
CA GLY A 25 -2.24 8.44 3.69
C GLY A 25 -3.11 9.68 3.48
N ALA A 26 -2.61 10.87 3.85
CA ALA A 26 -3.33 12.12 3.66
C ALA A 26 -3.52 12.46 2.17
N LEU A 27 -2.45 12.38 1.37
CA LEU A 27 -2.52 12.65 -0.07
C LEU A 27 -3.44 11.65 -0.79
N ALA A 28 -3.33 10.36 -0.48
CA ALA A 28 -4.21 9.34 -1.05
C ALA A 28 -5.68 9.58 -0.67
N SER A 29 -5.94 9.94 0.59
CA SER A 29 -7.31 10.27 1.04
C SER A 29 -7.86 11.48 0.32
N LEU A 30 -7.07 12.54 0.14
CA LEU A 30 -7.50 13.73 -0.61
C LEU A 30 -7.81 13.42 -2.07
N VAL A 31 -6.97 12.59 -2.72
CA VAL A 31 -7.15 12.24 -4.13
C VAL A 31 -8.34 11.32 -4.35
N VAL A 32 -8.55 10.34 -3.47
CA VAL A 32 -9.53 9.27 -3.66
C VAL A 32 -10.89 9.61 -3.06
N ILE A 33 -10.94 10.28 -1.90
CA ILE A 33 -12.20 10.62 -1.20
C ILE A 33 -12.65 12.06 -1.50
N GLY A 34 -11.70 12.94 -1.87
CA GLY A 34 -11.99 14.36 -2.03
C GLY A 34 -12.36 15.06 -0.72
N VAL A 35 -12.92 16.26 -0.82
CA VAL A 35 -13.38 17.04 0.34
C VAL A 35 -14.78 16.59 0.74
N SER A 36 -14.87 15.64 1.67
CA SER A 36 -16.13 15.10 2.18
C SER A 36 -16.04 14.76 3.68
N GLY A 37 -17.18 14.45 4.31
CA GLY A 37 -17.19 14.02 5.73
C GLY A 37 -16.35 12.77 5.99
N TRP A 38 -16.24 11.88 5.00
CA TRP A 38 -15.42 10.66 5.07
C TRP A 38 -13.92 10.95 5.08
N LEU A 39 -13.49 12.11 4.56
CA LEU A 39 -12.08 12.51 4.60
C LEU A 39 -11.58 12.58 6.04
N VAL A 40 -12.40 13.06 6.98
CA VAL A 40 -12.03 13.14 8.41
C VAL A 40 -11.72 11.74 8.95
N VAL A 41 -12.55 10.75 8.63
CA VAL A 41 -12.34 9.35 9.06
C VAL A 41 -11.05 8.81 8.48
N ALA A 42 -10.78 9.06 7.19
CA ALA A 42 -9.56 8.60 6.53
C ALA A 42 -8.29 9.27 7.11
N LEU A 43 -8.37 10.55 7.47
CA LEU A 43 -7.27 11.25 8.14
C LEU A 43 -7.04 10.71 9.56
N LEU A 44 -8.09 10.39 10.31
CA LEU A 44 -7.95 9.76 11.62
C LEU A 44 -7.32 8.37 11.52
N LEU A 45 -7.71 7.56 10.53
CA LEU A 45 -7.07 6.27 10.25
C LEU A 45 -5.60 6.44 9.82
N THR A 46 -5.29 7.48 9.05
CA THR A 46 -3.91 7.83 8.67
C THR A 46 -3.06 8.16 9.89
N VAL A 47 -3.58 8.98 10.81
CA VAL A 47 -2.92 9.30 12.08
C VAL A 47 -2.74 8.03 12.91
N GLY A 48 -3.77 7.18 13.00
CA GLY A 48 -3.70 5.88 13.66
C GLY A 48 -2.60 4.98 13.07
N ALA A 49 -2.53 4.88 11.74
CA ALA A 49 -1.53 4.08 11.05
C ALA A 49 -0.10 4.60 11.29
N ALA A 50 0.09 5.91 11.35
CA ALA A 50 1.38 6.53 11.62
C ALA A 50 1.80 6.37 13.10
N ALA A 51 0.87 6.58 14.03
CA ALA A 51 1.15 6.51 15.47
C ALA A 51 1.29 5.07 15.98
N LEU A 52 0.55 4.13 15.39
CA LEU A 52 0.43 2.75 15.83
C LEU A 52 0.66 1.77 14.67
N PRO A 53 1.89 1.67 14.11
CA PRO A 53 2.16 0.92 12.89
C PRO A 53 1.93 -0.61 12.99
N ARG A 54 1.76 -1.14 14.20
CA ARG A 54 1.44 -2.57 14.45
C ARG A 54 -0.05 -2.89 14.46
N THR A 55 -0.90 -1.89 14.25
CA THR A 55 -2.37 -2.02 14.31
C THR A 55 -2.95 -2.13 12.90
N PRO A 56 -4.23 -2.56 12.76
CA PRO A 56 -4.85 -2.71 11.44
C PRO A 56 -5.20 -1.39 10.74
N PHE A 57 -4.89 -0.22 11.30
CA PHE A 57 -5.33 1.07 10.74
C PHE A 57 -4.91 1.30 9.28
N ALA A 58 -3.68 0.93 8.90
CA ALA A 58 -3.23 1.04 7.51
C ALA A 58 -4.03 0.13 6.56
N ALA A 59 -4.39 -1.07 7.01
CA ALA A 59 -5.20 -2.01 6.24
C ALA A 59 -6.65 -1.52 6.13
N ILE A 60 -7.24 -1.05 7.23
CA ILE A 60 -8.59 -0.48 7.25
C ILE A 60 -8.67 0.75 6.34
N LEU A 61 -7.68 1.64 6.41
CA LEU A 61 -7.57 2.79 5.50
C LEU A 61 -7.50 2.34 4.04
N SER A 62 -6.68 1.33 3.74
CA SER A 62 -6.54 0.80 2.37
C SER A 62 -7.86 0.25 1.82
N VAL A 63 -8.61 -0.49 2.64
CA VAL A 63 -9.94 -1.00 2.28
C VAL A 63 -10.92 0.15 2.07
N MET A 64 -10.93 1.13 2.97
CA MET A 64 -11.80 2.30 2.88
C MET A 64 -11.55 3.10 1.59
N LEU A 65 -10.28 3.36 1.24
CA LEU A 65 -9.92 4.06 0.02
C LEU A 65 -10.32 3.27 -1.23
N GLY A 66 -10.13 1.95 -1.23
CA GLY A 66 -10.59 1.09 -2.32
C GLY A 66 -12.11 1.10 -2.48
N LEU A 67 -12.84 1.05 -1.38
CA LEU A 67 -14.30 1.12 -1.38
C LEU A 67 -14.81 2.48 -1.89
N ALA A 68 -14.18 3.57 -1.47
CA ALA A 68 -14.53 4.91 -1.94
C ALA A 68 -14.44 5.02 -3.47
N LEU A 69 -13.34 4.53 -4.06
CA LEU A 69 -13.16 4.54 -5.52
C LEU A 69 -14.22 3.72 -6.26
N VAL A 70 -14.64 2.57 -5.69
CA VAL A 70 -15.68 1.72 -6.26
C VAL A 70 -17.05 2.39 -6.18
N ILE A 71 -17.37 3.02 -5.04
CA ILE A 71 -18.66 3.69 -4.81
C ILE A 71 -18.83 4.88 -5.76
N ASP A 72 -17.76 5.65 -6.00
CA ASP A 72 -17.79 6.79 -6.92
C ASP A 72 -17.95 6.37 -8.40
N GLY A 73 -17.92 5.06 -8.70
CA GLY A 73 -18.21 4.51 -10.02
C GLY A 73 -17.04 4.59 -11.02
N ASP A 74 -15.86 5.00 -10.55
CA ASP A 74 -14.69 5.24 -11.39
C ASP A 74 -13.90 3.94 -11.62
N LEU A 75 -14.48 3.01 -12.39
CA LEU A 75 -13.98 1.63 -12.59
C LEU A 75 -12.85 1.50 -13.64
N GLY A 76 -12.25 2.62 -14.07
CA GLY A 76 -11.22 2.65 -15.10
C GLY A 76 -9.80 2.82 -14.55
N TYR A 77 -8.81 2.75 -15.45
CA TYR A 77 -7.44 3.15 -15.12
C TYR A 77 -7.34 4.69 -15.05
N THR A 78 -7.76 5.26 -13.93
CA THR A 78 -7.78 6.71 -13.67
C THR A 78 -6.58 7.16 -12.85
N PRO A 79 -6.24 8.47 -12.84
CA PRO A 79 -5.19 8.98 -11.96
C PRO A 79 -5.42 8.65 -10.48
N ALA A 80 -6.68 8.66 -10.02
CA ALA A 80 -7.05 8.28 -8.66
C ALA A 80 -6.75 6.80 -8.37
N PHE A 81 -7.06 5.89 -9.31
CA PHE A 81 -6.70 4.48 -9.21
C PHE A 81 -5.18 4.26 -9.15
N VAL A 82 -4.42 4.98 -9.99
CA VAL A 82 -2.95 4.91 -10.00
C VAL A 82 -2.38 5.31 -8.64
N VAL A 83 -2.85 6.43 -8.09
CA VAL A 83 -2.45 6.92 -6.76
C VAL A 83 -2.85 5.95 -5.67
N LEU A 84 -4.08 5.42 -5.70
CA LEU A 84 -4.58 4.44 -4.74
C LEU A 84 -3.67 3.21 -4.69
N LEU A 85 -3.39 2.60 -5.84
CA LEU A 85 -2.58 1.38 -5.92
C LEU A 85 -1.17 1.62 -5.39
N ALA A 86 -0.57 2.79 -5.66
CA ALA A 86 0.74 3.18 -5.12
C ALA A 86 0.69 3.41 -3.61
N ALA A 87 -0.31 4.16 -3.15
CA ALA A 87 -0.46 4.53 -1.76
C ALA A 87 -0.68 3.31 -0.86
N ILE A 88 -1.56 2.37 -1.25
CA ILE A 88 -1.82 1.16 -0.46
C ILE A 88 -0.54 0.36 -0.26
N HIS A 89 0.19 0.07 -1.35
CA HIS A 89 1.42 -0.71 -1.27
C HIS A 89 2.48 0.02 -0.43
N LEU A 90 2.62 1.33 -0.60
CA LEU A 90 3.58 2.12 0.17
C LEU A 90 3.20 2.22 1.66
N LEU A 91 1.91 2.38 2.00
CA LEU A 91 1.42 2.41 3.38
C LEU A 91 1.70 1.09 4.09
N LEU A 92 1.50 -0.05 3.41
CA LEU A 92 1.79 -1.36 3.98
C LEU A 92 3.29 -1.57 4.18
N VAL A 93 4.12 -1.23 3.19
CA VAL A 93 5.59 -1.36 3.30
C VAL A 93 6.15 -0.43 4.36
N ALA A 94 5.74 0.84 4.38
CA ALA A 94 6.18 1.82 5.36
C ALA A 94 5.66 1.48 6.76
N GLY A 95 4.43 1.01 6.89
CA GLY A 95 3.85 0.52 8.15
C GLY A 95 4.64 -0.65 8.72
N GLN A 96 4.99 -1.64 7.89
CA GLN A 96 5.86 -2.74 8.30
C GLN A 96 7.24 -2.24 8.74
N LEU A 97 7.89 -1.35 7.98
CA LEU A 97 9.17 -0.77 8.40
C LEU A 97 9.06 -0.02 9.73
N ALA A 98 8.04 0.83 9.90
CA ALA A 98 7.82 1.59 11.12
C ALA A 98 7.53 0.70 12.33
N ALA A 99 6.89 -0.45 12.14
CA ALA A 99 6.63 -1.42 13.22
C ALA A 99 7.90 -2.01 13.86
N TRP A 100 9.03 -1.98 13.14
CA TRP A 100 10.32 -2.53 13.59
C TRP A 100 11.35 -1.45 13.96
N LEU A 101 11.09 -0.18 13.65
CA LEU A 101 12.01 0.92 13.90
C LEU A 101 11.69 1.65 15.21
N PRO A 102 12.62 1.70 16.18
CA PRO A 102 12.45 2.55 17.36
C PRO A 102 12.36 4.02 16.95
N LEU A 103 11.42 4.79 17.50
CA LEU A 103 11.16 6.19 17.09
C LEU A 103 12.40 7.11 17.19
N ARG A 104 13.27 6.85 18.18
CA ARG A 104 14.50 7.64 18.41
C ARG A 104 15.71 7.12 17.63
N ALA A 105 15.56 6.04 16.87
CA ALA A 105 16.66 5.47 16.09
C ALA A 105 16.95 6.31 14.84
N ARG A 106 18.17 6.18 14.35
CA ARG A 106 18.59 6.66 13.04
C ARG A 106 18.76 5.48 12.10
N VAL A 107 18.21 5.59 10.91
CA VAL A 107 18.24 4.56 9.88
C VAL A 107 19.22 4.97 8.81
N GLN A 108 20.15 4.10 8.47
CA GLN A 108 21.07 4.33 7.35
C GLN A 108 20.29 4.27 6.04
N VAL A 109 20.41 5.30 5.21
CA VAL A 109 19.66 5.41 3.94
C VAL A 109 19.94 4.25 3.00
N ALA A 110 21.16 3.70 3.03
CA ALA A 110 21.52 2.52 2.24
C ALA A 110 20.66 1.29 2.54
N VAL A 111 20.17 1.13 3.77
CA VAL A 111 19.29 0.02 4.18
C VAL A 111 17.88 0.18 3.59
N LEU A 112 17.46 1.41 3.29
CA LEU A 112 16.16 1.69 2.65
C LEU A 112 16.20 1.50 1.13
N ARG A 113 17.39 1.39 0.52
CA ARG A 113 17.51 1.24 -0.94
C ARG A 113 16.93 -0.08 -1.45
N PRO A 114 17.25 -1.27 -0.89
CA PRO A 114 16.64 -2.52 -1.34
C PRO A 114 15.10 -2.55 -1.27
N PRO A 115 14.42 -2.16 -0.17
CA PRO A 115 12.97 -2.15 -0.14
C PRO A 115 12.39 -1.10 -1.10
N LEU A 116 13.04 0.05 -1.28
CA LEU A 116 12.60 1.05 -2.26
C LEU A 116 12.66 0.51 -3.70
N VAL A 117 13.75 -0.16 -4.08
CA VAL A 117 13.88 -0.77 -5.42
C VAL A 117 12.81 -1.84 -5.62
N ARG A 118 12.59 -2.71 -4.62
CA ARG A 118 11.52 -3.73 -4.67
C ARG A 118 10.14 -3.10 -4.81
N TYR A 119 9.86 -2.05 -4.04
CA TYR A 119 8.61 -1.30 -4.15
C TYR A 119 8.42 -0.78 -5.57
N VAL A 120 9.42 -0.09 -6.14
CA VAL A 120 9.32 0.45 -7.50
C VAL A 120 9.10 -0.65 -8.54
N LEU A 121 9.84 -1.75 -8.48
CA LEU A 121 9.69 -2.86 -9.44
C LEU A 121 8.31 -3.49 -9.38
N VAL A 122 7.82 -3.81 -8.17
CA VAL A 122 6.48 -4.36 -7.97
C VAL A 122 5.43 -3.36 -8.40
N GLN A 123 5.63 -2.07 -8.12
CA GLN A 123 4.69 -1.03 -8.47
C GLN A 123 4.58 -0.86 -9.99
N VAL A 124 5.69 -0.82 -10.70
CA VAL A 124 5.70 -0.75 -12.17
C VAL A 124 4.97 -1.95 -12.76
N ALA A 125 5.28 -3.17 -12.29
CA ALA A 125 4.61 -4.38 -12.76
C ALA A 125 3.10 -4.37 -12.46
N ALA A 126 2.72 -4.01 -11.23
CA ALA A 126 1.32 -3.93 -10.82
C ALA A 126 0.54 -2.88 -11.61
N GLN A 127 1.13 -1.72 -11.89
CA GLN A 127 0.53 -0.67 -12.70
C GLN A 127 0.34 -1.11 -14.16
N VAL A 128 1.32 -1.80 -14.74
CA VAL A 128 1.20 -2.37 -16.10
C VAL A 128 0.07 -3.40 -16.14
N VAL A 129 0.03 -4.32 -15.17
CA VAL A 129 -1.04 -5.32 -15.09
C VAL A 129 -2.40 -4.65 -14.93
N ALA A 130 -2.53 -3.68 -14.03
CA ALA A 130 -3.78 -2.98 -13.80
C ALA A 130 -4.22 -2.17 -15.03
N PHE A 131 -3.30 -1.52 -15.72
CA PHE A 131 -3.56 -0.83 -16.98
C PHE A 131 -4.11 -1.79 -18.04
N VAL A 132 -3.44 -2.94 -18.25
CA VAL A 132 -3.88 -3.97 -19.19
C VAL A 132 -5.26 -4.48 -18.81
N VAL A 133 -5.45 -4.94 -17.56
CA VAL A 133 -6.71 -5.50 -17.09
C VAL A 133 -7.85 -4.50 -17.24
N LEU A 134 -7.70 -3.27 -16.75
CA LEU A 134 -8.77 -2.27 -16.79
C LEU A 134 -9.02 -1.70 -18.19
N THR A 135 -8.02 -1.71 -19.08
CA THR A 135 -8.21 -1.31 -20.48
C THR A 135 -8.99 -2.36 -21.26
N PHE A 136 -8.65 -3.63 -21.10
CA PHE A 136 -9.32 -4.74 -21.80
C PHE A 136 -10.64 -5.16 -21.14
N ALA A 137 -10.87 -4.82 -19.87
CA ALA A 137 -12.14 -5.06 -19.17
C ALA A 137 -13.20 -3.97 -19.42
N ARG A 138 -12.93 -2.99 -20.29
CA ARG A 138 -13.92 -1.95 -20.62
C ARG A 138 -15.18 -2.58 -21.23
N PRO A 139 -16.39 -2.12 -20.84
CA PRO A 139 -17.63 -2.64 -21.40
C PRO A 139 -17.65 -2.46 -22.93
N VAL A 140 -17.91 -3.55 -23.66
CA VAL A 140 -18.20 -3.48 -25.09
C VAL A 140 -19.58 -2.82 -25.27
N PRO A 141 -19.74 -1.84 -26.17
CA PRO A 141 -21.05 -1.25 -26.45
C PRO A 141 -22.09 -2.35 -26.76
N GLY A 142 -23.17 -2.42 -25.98
CA GLY A 142 -24.23 -3.43 -26.12
C GLY A 142 -24.12 -4.65 -25.20
N SER A 143 -23.06 -4.77 -24.38
CA SER A 143 -22.99 -5.77 -23.31
C SER A 143 -23.63 -5.27 -22.01
N ALA A 144 -24.18 -6.17 -21.19
CA ALA A 144 -24.73 -5.82 -19.87
C ALA A 144 -23.64 -5.09 -19.04
N PRO A 145 -23.94 -3.93 -18.42
CA PRO A 145 -22.93 -3.14 -17.73
C PRO A 145 -22.22 -3.97 -16.64
N GLY A 146 -20.90 -4.06 -16.71
CA GLY A 146 -20.06 -4.45 -15.56
C GLY A 146 -19.91 -5.93 -15.22
N ALA A 147 -20.58 -6.87 -15.91
CA ALA A 147 -20.49 -8.30 -15.55
C ALA A 147 -19.05 -8.87 -15.68
N GLY A 148 -18.32 -8.51 -16.74
CA GLY A 148 -16.95 -8.99 -16.95
C GLY A 148 -15.93 -8.44 -15.96
N ALA A 149 -16.04 -7.15 -15.62
CA ALA A 149 -15.19 -6.51 -14.62
C ALA A 149 -15.44 -7.06 -13.21
N LEU A 150 -16.71 -7.35 -12.88
CA LEU A 150 -17.08 -7.92 -11.59
C LEU A 150 -16.52 -9.34 -11.42
N TRP A 151 -16.62 -10.19 -12.45
CA TRP A 151 -16.01 -11.53 -12.43
C TRP A 151 -14.49 -11.49 -12.37
N LEU A 152 -13.84 -10.58 -13.09
CA LEU A 152 -12.38 -10.40 -12.99
C LEU A 152 -11.95 -9.97 -11.59
N GLY A 153 -12.69 -9.05 -10.96
CA GLY A 153 -12.45 -8.65 -9.58
C GLY A 153 -12.65 -9.80 -8.59
N LEU A 154 -13.70 -10.60 -8.78
CA LEU A 154 -14.01 -11.75 -7.92
C LEU A 154 -12.95 -12.85 -8.05
N VAL A 155 -12.61 -13.24 -9.27
CA VAL A 155 -11.59 -14.25 -9.56
C VAL A 155 -10.21 -13.77 -9.10
N GLY A 156 -9.87 -12.52 -9.36
CA GLY A 156 -8.62 -11.91 -8.90
C GLY A 156 -8.52 -11.86 -7.38
N GLY A 157 -9.60 -11.48 -6.70
CA GLY A 157 -9.67 -11.47 -5.23
C GLY A 157 -9.51 -12.87 -4.63
N VAL A 158 -10.23 -13.87 -5.17
CA VAL A 158 -10.10 -15.27 -4.75
C VAL A 158 -8.67 -15.77 -5.00
N ALA A 159 -8.09 -15.51 -6.17
CA ALA A 159 -6.72 -15.90 -6.49
C ALA A 159 -5.70 -15.24 -5.53
N ALA A 160 -5.88 -13.97 -5.19
CA ALA A 160 -5.03 -13.28 -4.22
C ALA A 160 -5.13 -13.88 -2.82
N VAL A 161 -6.34 -14.24 -2.36
CA VAL A 161 -6.55 -14.92 -1.07
C VAL A 161 -5.89 -16.30 -1.08
N LEU A 162 -6.08 -17.08 -2.14
CA LEU A 162 -5.46 -18.40 -2.28
C LEU A 162 -3.93 -18.31 -2.30
N LEU A 163 -3.36 -17.34 -3.00
CA LEU A 163 -1.93 -17.09 -3.02
C LEU A 163 -1.42 -16.70 -1.62
N ALA A 164 -2.13 -15.81 -0.92
CA ALA A 164 -1.78 -15.42 0.44
C ALA A 164 -1.78 -16.62 1.38
N VAL A 165 -2.82 -17.47 1.33
CA VAL A 165 -2.93 -18.71 2.11
C VAL A 165 -1.79 -19.68 1.76
N ALA A 166 -1.51 -19.89 0.48
CA ALA A 166 -0.44 -20.77 0.02
C ALA A 166 0.96 -20.33 0.47
N VAL A 167 1.19 -19.02 0.66
CA VAL A 167 2.46 -18.48 1.17
C VAL A 167 2.50 -18.47 2.70
N LEU A 168 1.42 -18.09 3.37
CA LEU A 168 1.35 -17.96 4.82
C LEU A 168 1.37 -19.33 5.52
N ILE A 169 0.64 -20.33 5.01
CA ILE A 169 0.56 -21.65 5.65
C ILE A 169 1.96 -22.28 5.82
N PRO A 170 2.81 -22.40 4.79
CA PRO A 170 4.15 -22.96 4.95
C PRO A 170 5.03 -22.16 5.91
N LEU A 171 4.87 -20.84 5.98
CA LEU A 171 5.62 -19.99 6.90
C LEU A 171 5.19 -20.18 8.35
N LEU A 172 3.88 -20.34 8.60
CA LEU A 172 3.32 -20.59 9.92
C LEU A 172 3.56 -22.02 10.41
N LEU A 173 3.63 -22.98 9.48
CA LEU A 173 3.90 -24.39 9.78
C LEU A 173 5.39 -24.73 9.87
N ARG A 174 6.30 -23.79 9.58
CA ARG A 174 7.74 -24.01 9.79
C ARG A 174 8.03 -24.07 11.29
N PRO A 175 8.61 -25.18 11.80
CA PRO A 175 9.07 -25.22 13.18
C PRO A 175 10.10 -24.12 13.40
N THR A 176 9.88 -23.27 14.40
CA THR A 176 10.89 -22.32 14.89
C THR A 176 12.09 -23.13 15.37
N ARG A 177 13.17 -23.12 14.59
CA ARG A 177 14.47 -23.65 15.00
C ARG A 177 15.29 -22.55 15.66
#